data_AF-A0A8T0ZAN0-F1
#
_entry.id   AF-A0A8T0ZAN0-F1
#
_cell.length_a   1.000
_cell.length_b   1.000
_cell.length_c   1.000
_cell.angle_alpha   90.00
_cell.angle_beta   90.00
_cell.angle_gamma   90.00
#
_symmetry.space_group_name_H-M   'P 1'
#
loop_
_entity.id
_entity.type
_entity.pdbx_description
1 polymer ?
#
loop_
_entity_poly.entity_id
_entity_poly.type
_entity_poly.pdbx_seq_one_letter_code
_entity_poly.pdbx_strand_id
1 'polypeptide(L)'
;MQPPVAEVKPSHQKPLRLKVNPNEGKEGENLHFWVREVELAMDAALISTEQLRVAFALFNLSGRAKSWAYTREATTPGYFASWAQLCGQLRAAFLPANYEYRQRSRFLSCKQGKRELHEYIQEMRELTASLVGNLLHEHIKASTLEEAIQLALQEEYIHRQARTPVSA
;
A
#
# COMPACT_ATOMS: atom_id res chain seq x y z
N MET A 1 -22.45 -25.70 34.79
CA MET A 1 -22.51 -26.10 33.37
C MET A 1 -21.94 -24.95 32.56
N GLN A 2 -20.78 -25.13 31.92
CA GLN A 2 -20.24 -24.15 30.98
C GLN A 2 -20.99 -24.30 29.64
N PRO A 3 -21.39 -23.21 28.97
CA PRO A 3 -21.99 -23.30 27.65
C PRO A 3 -20.92 -23.76 26.64
N PRO A 4 -21.28 -24.55 25.62
CA PRO A 4 -20.34 -24.97 24.60
C PRO A 4 -19.86 -23.73 23.83
N VAL A 5 -18.54 -23.57 23.73
CA VAL A 5 -17.93 -22.59 22.82
C VAL A 5 -18.36 -22.99 21.42
N ALA A 6 -19.19 -22.18 20.78
CA ALA A 6 -19.58 -22.39 19.41
C ALA A 6 -18.32 -22.31 18.55
N GLU A 7 -17.87 -23.45 18.01
CA GLU A 7 -16.87 -23.49 16.95
C GLU A 7 -17.40 -22.65 15.78
N VAL A 8 -16.79 -21.49 15.58
CA VAL A 8 -17.01 -20.67 14.39
C VAL A 8 -16.47 -21.46 13.22
N LYS A 9 -17.39 -22.11 12.49
CA LYS A 9 -17.10 -22.86 11.26
C LYS A 9 -16.30 -21.93 10.32
N PRO A 10 -15.12 -22.33 9.83
CA PRO A 10 -14.35 -21.47 8.94
C PRO A 10 -15.19 -21.18 7.70
N SER A 11 -15.50 -19.90 7.45
CA SER A 11 -16.15 -19.53 6.20
C SER A 11 -15.21 -19.93 5.06
N HIS A 12 -15.65 -20.82 4.18
CA HIS A 12 -14.93 -21.14 2.94
C HIS A 12 -15.01 -19.92 2.00
N GLN A 13 -14.23 -18.87 2.30
CA GLN A 13 -14.11 -17.73 1.41
C GLN A 13 -13.43 -18.19 0.12
N LYS A 14 -14.05 -17.89 -1.01
CA LYS A 14 -13.50 -18.22 -2.33
C LYS A 14 -12.37 -17.23 -2.66
N PRO A 15 -11.16 -17.70 -3.02
CA PRO A 15 -10.10 -16.81 -3.47
C PRO A 15 -10.54 -15.95 -4.66
N LEU A 16 -10.30 -14.65 -4.56
CA LEU A 16 -10.50 -13.69 -5.64
C LEU A 16 -9.15 -13.41 -6.32
N ARG A 17 -9.14 -13.44 -7.65
CA ARG A 17 -7.95 -13.11 -8.43
C ARG A 17 -8.03 -11.66 -8.89
N LEU A 18 -7.40 -10.76 -8.14
CA LEU A 18 -7.25 -9.37 -8.53
C LEU A 18 -6.14 -9.24 -9.57
N LYS A 19 -6.34 -8.38 -10.57
CA LYS A 19 -5.30 -8.03 -11.53
C LYS A 19 -4.40 -6.97 -10.91
N VAL A 20 -3.10 -7.27 -10.84
CA VAL A 20 -2.06 -6.30 -10.45
C VAL A 20 -1.35 -5.84 -11.71
N ASN A 21 -1.09 -4.54 -11.82
CA ASN A 21 -0.26 -4.02 -12.89
C ASN A 21 1.22 -4.33 -12.57
N PRO A 22 1.97 -4.96 -13.49
CA PRO A 22 3.35 -5.31 -13.18
C PRO A 22 4.23 -4.09 -12.93
N ASN A 23 5.14 -4.18 -11.95
CA ASN A 23 6.14 -3.12 -11.72
C ASN A 23 7.34 -3.32 -12.65
N GLU A 24 7.74 -2.30 -13.40
CA GLU A 24 8.88 -2.39 -14.32
C GLU A 24 10.21 -2.01 -13.66
N GLY A 25 10.16 -1.32 -12.53
CA GLY A 25 11.32 -0.73 -11.87
C GLY A 25 11.82 0.51 -12.61
N LYS A 26 10.91 1.30 -13.19
CA LYS A 26 11.22 2.57 -13.88
C LYS A 26 11.36 3.73 -12.88
N GLU A 27 12.15 4.74 -13.23
CA GLU A 27 12.19 5.97 -12.45
C GLU A 27 10.81 6.66 -12.54
N GLY A 28 10.29 7.10 -11.40
CA GLY A 28 8.94 7.68 -11.29
C GLY A 28 7.81 6.66 -11.09
N GLU A 29 8.05 5.36 -11.20
CA GLU A 29 7.06 4.36 -10.77
C GLU A 29 6.91 4.37 -9.25
N ASN A 30 5.65 4.33 -8.79
CA ASN A 30 5.36 4.28 -7.37
C ASN A 30 5.42 2.85 -6.84
N LEU A 31 6.62 2.42 -6.42
CA LEU A 31 6.86 1.10 -5.84
C LEU A 31 5.98 0.83 -4.61
N HIS A 32 5.70 1.85 -3.79
CA HIS A 32 4.91 1.69 -2.58
C HIS A 32 3.43 1.40 -2.87
N PHE A 33 2.88 2.07 -3.88
CA PHE A 33 1.53 1.80 -4.35
C PHE A 33 1.42 0.38 -4.91
N TRP A 34 2.40 -0.03 -5.72
CA TRP A 34 2.46 -1.40 -6.25
C TRP A 34 2.56 -2.45 -5.13
N VAL A 35 3.43 -2.25 -4.13
CA VAL A 35 3.53 -3.11 -2.94
C VAL A 35 2.16 -3.26 -2.27
N ARG A 36 1.41 -2.16 -2.12
CA ARG A 36 0.08 -2.19 -1.51
C ARG A 36 -0.96 -2.92 -2.36
N GLU A 37 -0.95 -2.74 -3.67
CA GLU A 37 -1.83 -3.48 -4.58
C GLU A 37 -1.55 -4.99 -4.55
N VAL A 38 -0.27 -5.36 -4.49
CA VAL A 38 0.17 -6.75 -4.36
C VAL A 38 -0.30 -7.36 -3.04
N GLU A 39 -0.16 -6.65 -1.91
CA GLU A 39 -0.69 -7.11 -0.60
C GLU A 39 -2.19 -7.37 -0.67
N LEU A 40 -2.96 -6.43 -1.22
CA LEU A 40 -4.41 -6.58 -1.38
C LEU A 40 -4.77 -7.77 -2.27
N ALA A 41 -4.00 -8.01 -3.34
CA ALA A 41 -4.20 -9.16 -4.22
C ALA A 41 -3.85 -10.49 -3.52
N MET A 42 -2.80 -10.50 -2.69
CA MET A 42 -2.45 -11.67 -1.87
C MET A 42 -3.53 -12.00 -0.86
N ASP A 43 -4.03 -10.99 -0.15
CA ASP A 43 -5.11 -11.15 0.84
C ASP A 43 -6.39 -11.67 0.17
N ALA A 44 -6.77 -11.07 -0.96
CA ALA A 44 -7.93 -11.49 -1.74
C ALA A 44 -7.79 -12.92 -2.30
N ALA A 45 -6.56 -13.32 -2.66
CA ALA A 45 -6.25 -14.65 -3.17
C ALA A 45 -5.97 -15.68 -2.05
N LEU A 46 -6.07 -15.29 -0.77
CA LEU A 46 -5.77 -16.12 0.39
C LEU A 46 -4.35 -16.70 0.38
N ILE A 47 -3.37 -15.91 -0.09
CA ILE A 47 -1.95 -16.30 -0.14
C ILE A 47 -1.31 -16.06 1.24
N SER A 48 -1.13 -17.14 1.99
CA SER A 48 -0.71 -17.08 3.40
C SER A 48 0.77 -17.37 3.65
N THR A 49 1.40 -18.24 2.85
CA THR A 49 2.82 -18.61 3.07
C THR A 49 3.76 -17.60 2.44
N GLU A 50 4.88 -17.30 3.11
CA GLU A 50 5.90 -16.38 2.60
C GLU A 50 6.46 -16.80 1.23
N GLN A 51 6.64 -18.11 0.99
CA GLN A 51 7.12 -18.62 -0.30
C GLN A 51 6.15 -18.29 -1.45
N LEU A 52 4.84 -18.51 -1.24
CA LEU A 52 3.82 -18.14 -2.22
C LEU A 52 3.70 -16.63 -2.39
N ARG A 53 3.86 -15.85 -1.31
CA ARG A 53 3.86 -14.37 -1.40
C ARG A 53 5.03 -13.89 -2.27
N VAL A 54 6.23 -14.37 -2.00
CA VAL A 54 7.42 -14.05 -2.80
C VAL A 54 7.22 -14.47 -4.26
N ALA A 55 6.79 -15.70 -4.52
CA ALA A 55 6.55 -16.18 -5.89
C ALA A 55 5.49 -15.34 -6.63
N PHE A 56 4.39 -15.00 -5.97
CA PHE A 56 3.35 -14.16 -6.53
C PHE A 56 3.87 -12.76 -6.87
N ALA A 57 4.62 -12.14 -5.96
CA ALA A 57 5.21 -10.83 -6.19
C ALA A 57 6.22 -10.84 -7.35
N LEU A 58 7.11 -11.83 -7.42
CA LEU A 58 8.08 -11.99 -8.51
C LEU A 58 7.38 -12.16 -9.87
N PHE A 59 6.25 -12.86 -9.90
CA PHE A 59 5.46 -13.03 -11.12
C PHE A 59 4.80 -11.72 -11.59
N ASN A 60 4.51 -10.81 -10.66
CA ASN A 60 3.99 -9.46 -10.91
C ASN A 60 5.09 -8.40 -11.11
N LEU A 61 6.35 -8.81 -11.25
CA LEU A 61 7.41 -7.92 -11.75
C LEU A 61 7.49 -8.01 -13.28
N SER A 62 7.98 -6.93 -13.88
CA SER A 62 8.29 -6.85 -15.31
C SER A 62 9.54 -5.99 -15.53
N GLY A 63 9.96 -5.82 -16.78
CA GLY A 63 11.07 -4.93 -17.15
C GLY A 63 12.35 -5.15 -16.34
N ARG A 64 12.95 -4.04 -15.88
CA ARG A 64 14.19 -4.06 -15.11
C ARG A 64 14.03 -4.72 -13.74
N ALA A 65 12.89 -4.50 -13.07
CA ALA A 65 12.62 -5.09 -11.77
C ALA A 65 12.66 -6.62 -11.83
N LYS A 66 12.04 -7.20 -12.85
CA LYS A 66 12.07 -8.66 -13.07
C LYS A 66 13.48 -9.16 -13.38
N SER A 67 14.18 -8.56 -14.33
CA SER A 67 15.55 -8.97 -14.69
C SER A 67 16.49 -8.92 -13.48
N TRP A 68 16.40 -7.85 -12.68
CA TRP A 68 17.18 -7.70 -11.46
C TRP A 68 16.85 -8.80 -10.42
N ALA A 69 15.56 -9.04 -10.15
CA ALA A 69 15.15 -10.01 -9.13
C ALA A 69 15.56 -11.44 -9.49
N TYR A 70 15.38 -11.85 -10.75
CA TYR A 70 15.79 -13.18 -11.21
C TYR A 70 17.32 -13.35 -11.24
N THR A 71 18.07 -12.28 -11.55
CA THR A 71 19.53 -12.32 -11.43
C THR A 71 19.96 -12.58 -9.99
N ARG A 72 19.31 -11.93 -9.01
CA ARG A 72 19.59 -12.14 -7.59
C ARG A 72 19.30 -13.56 -7.14
N GLU A 73 18.13 -14.09 -7.47
CA GLU A 73 17.76 -15.48 -7.18
C GLU A 73 18.71 -16.50 -7.82
N ALA A 74 19.18 -16.24 -9.05
CA ALA A 74 20.14 -17.12 -9.72
C ALA A 74 21.51 -17.14 -9.04
N THR A 75 21.97 -16.00 -8.51
CA THR A 75 23.26 -15.89 -7.80
C THR A 75 23.19 -16.37 -6.36
N THR A 76 22.03 -16.28 -5.73
CA THR A 76 21.83 -16.64 -4.33
C THR A 76 20.45 -17.25 -4.20
N PRO A 77 20.33 -18.59 -4.29
CA PRO A 77 19.04 -19.25 -4.12
C PRO A 77 18.42 -18.90 -2.76
N GLY A 78 17.15 -18.50 -2.75
CA GLY A 78 16.49 -18.03 -1.53
C GLY A 78 16.91 -16.62 -1.09
N TYR A 79 17.39 -15.80 -2.02
CA TYR A 79 17.72 -14.39 -1.77
C TYR A 79 16.52 -13.62 -1.20
N PHE A 80 15.29 -14.02 -1.57
CA PHE A 80 14.05 -13.48 -1.01
C PHE A 80 13.35 -14.51 -0.11
N ALA A 81 13.68 -14.54 1.19
CA ALA A 81 13.09 -15.49 2.13
C ALA A 81 11.68 -15.09 2.62
N SER A 82 11.31 -13.81 2.49
CA SER A 82 10.00 -13.28 2.89
C SER A 82 9.55 -12.10 2.05
N TRP A 83 8.26 -11.79 2.10
CA TRP A 83 7.66 -10.59 1.50
C TRP A 83 8.33 -9.31 1.99
N ALA A 84 8.57 -9.21 3.31
CA ALA A 84 9.24 -8.07 3.92
C ALA A 84 10.67 -7.89 3.38
N GLN A 85 11.41 -8.99 3.23
CA GLN A 85 12.75 -8.96 2.65
C GLN A 85 12.72 -8.53 1.18
N LEU A 86 11.82 -9.09 0.37
CA LEU A 86 11.65 -8.70 -1.03
C LEU A 86 11.34 -7.19 -1.16
N CYS A 87 10.40 -6.68 -0.37
CA CYS A 87 10.08 -5.26 -0.33
C CYS A 87 11.29 -4.40 0.03
N GLY A 88 12.04 -4.78 1.06
CA GLY A 88 13.27 -4.07 1.46
C GLY A 88 14.31 -4.03 0.35
N GLN A 89 14.54 -5.14 -0.33
CA GLN A 89 15.51 -5.23 -1.42
C GLN A 89 15.06 -4.45 -2.67
N LEU A 90 13.78 -4.48 -3.02
CA LEU A 90 13.23 -3.67 -4.12
C LEU A 90 13.39 -2.17 -3.83
N ARG A 91 13.10 -1.73 -2.59
CA ARG A 91 13.29 -0.33 -2.19
C ARG A 91 14.76 0.08 -2.31
N ALA A 92 15.68 -0.73 -1.77
CA ALA A 92 17.11 -0.45 -1.84
C ALA A 92 17.64 -0.38 -3.29
N ALA A 93 17.06 -1.17 -4.20
CA ALA A 93 17.50 -1.24 -5.59
C ALA A 93 16.90 -0.15 -6.49
N PHE A 94 15.64 0.26 -6.24
CA PHE A 94 14.88 1.10 -7.17
C PHE A 94 14.52 2.49 -6.64
N LEU A 95 14.66 2.74 -5.34
CA LEU A 95 14.40 4.06 -4.77
C LEU A 95 15.70 4.84 -4.53
N PRO A 96 15.71 6.17 -4.76
CA PRO A 96 16.83 7.02 -4.37
C PRO A 96 17.11 6.97 -2.86
N ALA A 97 18.38 7.13 -2.47
CA ALA A 97 18.79 7.11 -1.05
C ALA A 97 18.09 8.16 -0.17
N ASN A 98 17.66 9.29 -0.75
CA ASN A 98 16.93 10.36 -0.05
C ASN A 98 15.41 10.30 -0.27
N TYR A 99 14.88 9.20 -0.79
CA TYR A 99 13.47 9.06 -1.13
C TYR A 99 12.56 9.32 0.07
N GLU A 100 12.84 8.72 1.22
CA GLU A 100 12.01 8.90 2.43
C GLU A 100 11.95 10.36 2.87
N TYR A 101 13.10 11.04 2.89
CA TYR A 101 13.16 12.45 3.23
C TYR A 101 12.33 13.30 2.26
N ARG A 102 12.44 13.03 0.96
CA ARG A 102 11.66 13.72 -0.07
C ARG A 102 10.16 13.52 0.13
N GLN A 103 9.73 12.29 0.37
CA GLN A 103 8.31 11.98 0.57
C GLN A 103 7.76 12.59 1.87
N ARG A 104 8.52 12.57 2.97
CA ARG A 104 8.16 13.26 4.22
C ARG A 104 8.03 14.77 4.02
N SER A 105 9.00 15.38 3.34
CA SER A 105 8.97 16.81 3.02
C SER A 105 7.75 17.17 2.16
N ARG A 106 7.48 16.37 1.11
CA ARG A 106 6.29 16.53 0.26
C ARG A 106 4.99 16.43 1.06
N PHE A 107 4.87 15.41 1.91
CA PHE A 107 3.70 15.22 2.79
C PHE A 107 3.45 16.43 3.69
N LEU A 108 4.48 16.93 4.38
CA LEU A 108 4.35 18.10 5.26
C LEU A 108 4.00 19.38 4.48
N SER A 109 4.41 19.47 3.22
CA SER A 109 4.10 20.59 2.34
C SER A 109 2.76 20.45 1.60
N CYS A 110 2.13 19.27 1.63
CA CYS A 110 0.95 18.98 0.85
C CYS A 110 -0.27 19.74 1.40
N LYS A 111 -0.87 20.58 0.56
CA LYS A 111 -2.05 21.40 0.90
C LYS A 111 -3.02 21.41 -0.27
N GLN A 112 -4.32 21.33 -0.04
CA GLN A 112 -5.29 21.37 -1.14
C GLN A 112 -5.15 22.65 -1.98
N GLY A 113 -5.12 23.83 -1.34
CA GLY A 113 -5.00 25.11 -2.03
C GLY A 113 -6.14 25.35 -3.02
N LYS A 114 -5.82 25.73 -4.26
CA LYS A 114 -6.79 25.91 -5.37
C LYS A 114 -6.93 24.66 -6.25
N ARG A 115 -6.35 23.53 -5.85
CA ARG A 115 -6.36 22.30 -6.64
C ARG A 115 -7.73 21.64 -6.58
N GLU A 116 -8.04 20.89 -7.62
CA GLU A 116 -9.22 20.03 -7.61
C GLU A 116 -9.09 19.00 -6.47
N LEU A 117 -10.22 18.72 -5.80
CA LEU A 117 -10.24 17.82 -4.65
C LEU A 117 -9.70 16.42 -5.02
N HIS A 118 -9.99 15.95 -6.22
CA HIS A 118 -9.53 14.64 -6.68
C HIS A 118 -8.00 14.58 -6.83
N GLU A 119 -7.36 15.63 -7.37
CA GLU A 119 -5.91 15.69 -7.53
C GLU A 119 -5.21 15.70 -6.16
N TYR A 120 -5.74 16.50 -5.22
CA TYR A 120 -5.24 16.54 -3.86
C TYR A 120 -5.36 15.18 -3.16
N ILE A 121 -6.53 14.53 -3.27
CA ILE A 121 -6.75 13.22 -2.67
C ILE A 121 -5.80 12.18 -3.27
N GLN A 122 -5.55 12.19 -4.58
CA GLN A 122 -4.64 11.24 -5.20
C GLN A 122 -3.20 11.43 -4.74
N GLU A 123 -2.72 12.68 -4.68
CA GLU A 123 -1.37 12.94 -4.14
C GLU A 123 -1.26 12.54 -2.67
N MET A 124 -2.28 12.85 -1.85
CA MET A 124 -2.29 12.43 -0.44
C MET A 124 -2.24 10.92 -0.29
N ARG A 125 -2.98 10.16 -1.10
CA ARG A 125 -2.94 8.69 -1.09
C ARG A 125 -1.55 8.15 -1.45
N GLU A 126 -0.93 8.70 -2.48
CA GLU A 126 0.44 8.35 -2.87
C GLU A 126 1.44 8.62 -1.74
N LEU A 127 1.37 9.81 -1.13
CA LEU A 127 2.28 10.20 -0.05
C LEU A 127 2.09 9.31 1.18
N THR A 128 0.85 9.02 1.58
CA THR A 128 0.55 8.10 2.68
C THR A 128 1.08 6.69 2.40
N ALA A 129 0.88 6.14 1.19
CA ALA A 129 1.40 4.82 0.82
C ALA A 129 2.94 4.77 0.93
N SER A 130 3.63 5.83 0.50
CA SER A 130 5.09 5.94 0.58
C SER A 130 5.63 6.02 2.02
N LEU A 131 4.85 6.52 2.97
CA LEU A 131 5.21 6.58 4.39
C LEU A 131 4.94 5.24 5.10
N VAL A 132 3.78 4.64 4.84
CA VAL A 132 3.36 3.35 5.44
C VAL A 132 4.31 2.21 5.03
N GLY A 133 4.83 2.23 3.80
CA GLY A 133 5.77 1.22 3.35
C GLY A 133 7.13 1.25 4.06
N ASN A 134 7.52 2.36 4.70
CA ASN A 134 8.89 2.53 5.23
C ASN A 134 9.00 2.36 6.76
N LEU A 135 7.97 2.68 7.54
CA LEU A 135 7.87 2.31 8.95
C LEU A 135 6.41 2.51 9.37
N LEU A 136 5.81 1.53 10.04
CA LEU A 136 5.20 1.63 11.37
C LEU A 136 4.49 0.31 11.68
N HIS A 137 4.96 -0.31 12.76
CA HIS A 137 4.37 -1.44 13.47
C HIS A 137 2.84 -1.29 13.59
N GLU A 138 2.12 -2.41 13.58
CA GLU A 138 0.67 -2.53 13.39
C GLU A 138 -0.22 -1.70 14.34
N HIS A 139 0.35 -1.09 15.38
CA HIS A 139 -0.39 -0.31 16.37
C HIS A 139 -0.60 1.17 16.03
N ILE A 140 0.13 1.75 15.06
CA ILE A 140 -0.06 3.18 14.66
C ILE A 140 -0.90 3.31 13.37
N LYS A 141 -1.19 2.18 12.70
CA LYS A 141 -1.89 2.14 11.40
C LYS A 141 -3.35 2.59 11.48
N ALA A 142 -4.03 2.35 12.60
CA ALA A 142 -5.44 2.69 12.75
C ALA A 142 -5.61 4.18 13.05
N SER A 143 -4.94 4.70 14.09
CA SER A 143 -5.20 6.05 14.59
C SER A 143 -4.87 7.14 13.58
N THR A 144 -3.70 7.11 12.92
CA THR A 144 -3.31 8.21 12.03
C THR A 144 -4.08 8.20 10.70
N LEU A 145 -4.44 7.02 10.19
CA LEU A 145 -5.28 6.91 8.99
C LEU A 145 -6.74 7.26 9.31
N GLU A 146 -7.25 6.84 10.47
CA GLU A 146 -8.58 7.18 10.95
C GLU A 146 -8.70 8.68 11.22
N GLU A 147 -7.70 9.31 11.84
CA GLU A 147 -7.62 10.76 12.04
C GLU A 147 -7.60 11.52 10.70
N ALA A 148 -6.81 11.04 9.72
CA ALA A 148 -6.75 11.66 8.40
C ALA A 148 -8.08 11.52 7.62
N ILE A 149 -8.75 10.36 7.73
CA ILE A 149 -10.06 10.14 7.13
C ILE A 149 -11.14 10.98 7.83
N GLN A 150 -11.12 11.07 9.16
CA GLN A 150 -12.05 11.90 9.91
C GLN A 150 -11.90 13.38 9.57
N LEU A 151 -10.66 13.88 9.46
CA LEU A 151 -10.41 15.26 9.02
C LEU A 151 -10.94 15.51 7.61
N ALA A 152 -10.69 14.60 6.66
CA ALA A 152 -11.18 14.74 5.29
C ALA A 152 -12.73 14.71 5.21
N LEU A 153 -13.37 13.82 5.96
CA LEU A 153 -14.83 13.74 6.04
C LEU A 153 -15.44 14.98 6.73
N GLN A 154 -14.77 15.51 7.75
CA GLN A 154 -15.21 16.71 8.46
C GLN A 154 -15.12 17.95 7.57
N GLU A 155 -14.04 18.10 6.80
CA GLU A 155 -13.90 19.18 5.82
C GLU A 155 -14.98 19.08 4.72
N GLU A 156 -15.27 17.88 4.22
CA GLU A 156 -16.32 17.66 3.22
C GLU A 156 -17.73 17.97 3.79
N TYR A 157 -17.98 17.59 5.04
CA TYR A 157 -19.23 17.91 5.74
C TYR A 157 -19.43 19.41 5.92
N ILE A 158 -18.39 20.13 6.37
CA ILE A 158 -18.41 21.60 6.53
C ILE A 158 -18.65 22.27 5.17
N HIS A 159 -17.99 21.79 4.11
CA HIS A 159 -18.21 22.29 2.76
C HIS A 159 -19.67 22.10 2.31
N ARG A 160 -20.29 20.95 2.61
CA ARG A 160 -21.69 20.68 2.21
C ARG A 160 -22.68 21.56 2.98
N GLN A 161 -22.46 21.82 4.27
CA GLN A 161 -23.31 22.75 5.04
C GLN A 161 -23.19 24.21 4.56
N ALA A 162 -22.00 24.62 4.11
CA ALA A 162 -21.81 25.96 3.55
C ALA A 162 -22.50 26.17 2.18
N ARG A 163 -22.97 25.09 1.52
CA ARG A 163 -23.69 25.15 0.24
C ARG A 163 -25.22 25.07 0.36
N THR A 164 -25.80 24.86 1.54
CA THR A 164 -27.26 24.96 1.69
C THR A 164 -27.68 26.43 1.67
N PRO A 165 -28.43 26.91 0.66
CA PRO A 165 -29.06 28.21 0.75
C PRO A 165 -30.16 28.12 1.81
N VAL A 166 -30.13 29.01 2.79
CA VAL A 166 -31.31 29.28 3.62
C VAL A 166 -32.37 29.82 2.65
N SER A 167 -33.31 28.97 2.24
CA SER A 167 -34.55 29.43 1.65
C SER A 167 -35.45 29.90 2.81
N ALA A 168 -35.83 31.17 2.73
CA ALA A 168 -36.77 31.84 3.62
C ALA A 168 -38.18 31.24 3.53
#